data_AF-A0A433TSR2-F1
#
_entry.id   AF-A0A433TSR2-F1
#
_cell.length_a   1.000
_cell.length_b   1.000
_cell.length_c   1.000
_cell.angle_alpha   90.00
_cell.angle_beta   90.00
_cell.angle_gamma   90.00
#
_symmetry.space_group_name_H-M   'P 1'
#
loop_
_entity.id
_entity.type
_entity.pdbx_description
1 polymer ?
#
loop_
_entity_poly.entity_id
_entity_poly.type
_entity_poly.pdbx_seq_one_letter_code
_entity_poly.pdbx_strand_id
1 'polypeptide(L)'
;PLPHPPFRRQLSKRKNEVPVEEVQLETERDIAALAYVQSASSLSDDEDSSDTGDGDFQSLPSLSPRIPLSPKAKRKNYDPYQIFEVLHTPCLILTVTVIRGRNITMGFQDFYDTPDPFLKLVMKSSPEGKKWTTVKTDQTNPEWNETFTFYVNFQQANVLEINLMEYNSLWFNQLVGTVYFDLVNINEMGVRQLETFVFNGVSQVDIEFLLEFE
;
A
#
# COMPACT_ATOMS: atom_id res chain seq x y z
N PRO A 1 -48.23 34.18 24.69
CA PRO A 1 -47.29 33.09 25.05
C PRO A 1 -45.86 33.57 24.87
N LEU A 2 -45.06 33.47 25.95
CA LEU A 2 -43.77 34.13 26.18
C LEU A 2 -42.63 33.60 25.27
N PRO A 3 -41.59 34.40 24.97
CA PRO A 3 -40.33 33.94 24.38
C PRO A 3 -39.19 33.94 25.42
N HIS A 4 -38.32 32.91 25.48
CA HIS A 4 -36.93 32.87 26.02
C HIS A 4 -36.39 31.41 25.94
N PRO A 5 -35.08 31.10 26.11
CA PRO A 5 -33.83 31.65 25.54
C PRO A 5 -32.93 30.53 24.92
N PRO A 6 -31.71 30.81 24.41
CA PRO A 6 -30.84 29.80 23.77
C PRO A 6 -29.74 29.20 24.68
N PHE A 7 -29.18 28.07 24.23
CA PHE A 7 -27.95 27.34 24.64
C PHE A 7 -27.90 26.59 25.99
N ARG A 8 -27.46 25.31 25.94
CA ARG A 8 -26.17 24.84 26.54
C ARG A 8 -25.80 23.40 26.10
N ARG A 9 -24.60 23.25 25.50
CA ARG A 9 -23.90 21.96 25.35
C ARG A 9 -23.42 21.45 26.72
N GLN A 10 -23.57 20.16 26.98
CA GLN A 10 -22.84 19.41 28.00
C GLN A 10 -21.90 18.44 27.26
N LEU A 11 -20.59 18.69 27.34
CA LEU A 11 -19.55 17.75 26.90
C LEU A 11 -19.18 16.86 28.09
N SER A 12 -19.46 15.56 28.01
CA SER A 12 -18.91 14.58 28.95
C SER A 12 -17.50 14.20 28.53
N LYS A 13 -16.51 14.51 29.38
CA LYS A 13 -15.16 13.95 29.26
C LYS A 13 -15.21 12.46 29.65
N ARG A 14 -14.86 11.54 28.75
CA ARG A 14 -14.39 10.20 29.12
C ARG A 14 -12.91 10.09 28.77
N LYS A 15 -12.14 9.72 29.79
CA LYS A 15 -10.71 9.45 29.80
C LYS A 15 -10.59 7.95 29.48
N ASN A 16 -9.95 7.59 28.37
CA ASN A 16 -9.57 6.20 28.09
C ASN A 16 -8.07 6.08 28.39
N GLU A 17 -7.74 5.43 29.50
CA GLU A 17 -6.43 4.83 29.75
C GLU A 17 -6.48 3.40 29.20
N VAL A 18 -5.51 3.03 28.36
CA VAL A 18 -5.32 1.66 27.87
C VAL A 18 -4.42 0.92 28.86
N PRO A 19 -4.73 -0.32 29.29
CA PRO A 19 -3.95 -1.03 30.29
C PRO A 19 -2.57 -1.49 29.77
N VAL A 20 -1.55 -1.33 30.60
CA VAL A 20 -0.12 -1.59 30.32
C VAL A 20 0.21 -3.09 30.11
N GLU A 21 -0.72 -3.99 30.42
CA GLU A 21 -0.50 -5.45 30.36
C GLU A 21 -0.54 -6.02 28.93
N GLU A 22 -1.27 -5.37 28.01
CA GLU A 22 -1.44 -5.87 26.63
C GLU A 22 -0.18 -5.66 25.77
N VAL A 23 0.66 -4.69 26.16
CA VAL A 23 1.92 -4.36 25.46
C VAL A 23 3.02 -5.40 25.73
N GLN A 24 3.01 -6.07 26.89
CA GLN A 24 4.07 -7.04 27.24
C GLN A 24 3.94 -8.38 26.50
N LEU A 25 2.71 -8.83 26.23
CA LEU A 25 2.43 -10.10 25.55
C LEU A 25 2.75 -10.08 24.05
N GLU A 26 2.74 -8.91 23.40
CA GLU A 26 3.11 -8.79 21.99
C GLU A 26 4.63 -8.84 21.80
N THR A 27 5.41 -8.22 22.70
CA THR A 27 6.88 -8.25 22.65
C THR A 27 7.49 -9.64 22.82
N GLU A 28 6.90 -10.54 23.61
CA GLU A 28 7.46 -11.89 23.80
C GLU A 28 7.29 -12.79 22.58
N ARG A 29 6.25 -12.56 21.76
CA ARG A 29 6.01 -13.33 20.53
C ARG A 29 7.02 -13.00 19.44
N ASP A 30 7.46 -11.76 19.36
CA ASP A 30 8.42 -11.30 18.35
C ASP A 30 9.84 -11.82 18.64
N ILE A 31 10.21 -11.99 19.92
CA ILE A 31 11.51 -12.53 20.32
C ILE A 31 11.61 -14.02 19.98
N ALA A 32 10.54 -14.80 20.15
CA ALA A 32 10.52 -16.23 19.84
C ALA A 32 10.65 -16.52 18.32
N ALA A 33 10.10 -15.65 17.47
CA ALA A 33 10.18 -15.79 16.02
C ALA A 33 11.62 -15.58 15.48
N LEU A 34 12.39 -14.69 16.10
CA LEU A 34 13.78 -14.42 15.70
C LEU A 34 14.73 -15.59 16.06
N ALA A 35 14.48 -16.28 17.17
CA ALA A 35 15.31 -17.41 17.61
C ALA A 35 15.17 -18.64 16.69
N TYR A 36 14.00 -18.86 16.09
CA TYR A 36 13.77 -20.01 15.20
C TYR A 36 14.55 -19.86 13.88
N VAL A 37 14.59 -18.64 13.31
CA VAL A 37 15.26 -18.37 12.03
C VAL A 37 16.78 -18.52 12.12
N GLN A 38 17.39 -18.23 13.28
CA GLN A 38 18.83 -18.39 13.49
C GLN A 38 19.30 -19.85 13.57
N SER A 39 18.40 -20.80 13.91
CA SER A 39 18.76 -22.22 14.03
C SER A 39 18.82 -22.97 12.68
N ALA A 40 18.30 -22.41 11.60
CA ALA A 40 18.17 -23.08 10.30
C ALA A 40 19.33 -22.83 9.31
N SER A 41 20.36 -22.06 9.71
CA SER A 41 21.40 -21.53 8.80
C SER A 41 22.75 -22.26 8.85
N SER A 42 22.88 -23.37 9.58
CA SER A 42 24.16 -24.08 9.72
C SER A 42 24.00 -25.57 9.50
N LEU A 43 24.15 -26.01 8.25
CA LEU A 43 24.55 -27.38 7.89
C LEU A 43 24.97 -27.40 6.41
N SER A 44 26.28 -27.42 6.20
CA SER A 44 26.95 -27.70 4.92
C SER A 44 27.85 -28.91 5.08
N ASP A 45 27.83 -29.73 4.03
CA ASP A 45 28.88 -30.61 3.48
C ASP A 45 29.40 -31.80 4.30
N ASP A 46 29.36 -32.99 3.67
CA ASP A 46 30.46 -33.95 3.64
C ASP A 46 30.33 -34.92 2.43
N GLU A 47 31.48 -35.15 1.80
CA GLU A 47 31.79 -36.00 0.63
C GLU A 47 31.66 -37.51 0.89
N ASP A 48 31.54 -38.36 -0.16
CA ASP A 48 32.62 -39.29 -0.60
C ASP A 48 32.26 -40.51 -1.50
N SER A 49 33.11 -40.69 -2.53
CA SER A 49 33.70 -41.93 -3.09
C SER A 49 33.02 -42.90 -4.10
N SER A 50 33.74 -43.05 -5.23
CA SER A 50 34.09 -44.24 -6.05
C SER A 50 33.04 -45.20 -6.63
N ASP A 51 33.10 -45.46 -7.95
CA ASP A 51 33.68 -46.71 -8.49
C ASP A 51 33.87 -46.66 -10.04
N THR A 52 34.90 -47.35 -10.49
CA THR A 52 35.38 -47.57 -11.87
C THR A 52 34.63 -48.71 -12.59
N GLY A 53 34.50 -48.67 -13.92
CA GLY A 53 34.19 -49.87 -14.71
C GLY A 53 33.56 -49.65 -16.09
N ASP A 54 34.43 -49.70 -17.11
CA ASP A 54 34.29 -50.22 -18.48
C ASP A 54 32.91 -50.53 -19.12
N GLY A 55 32.79 -50.10 -20.39
CA GLY A 55 32.32 -51.00 -21.46
C GLY A 55 30.94 -50.74 -22.08
N ASP A 56 30.97 -50.70 -23.41
CA ASP A 56 29.89 -51.02 -24.36
C ASP A 56 28.82 -49.96 -24.73
N PHE A 57 29.12 -49.34 -25.87
CA PHE A 57 28.24 -48.68 -26.82
C PHE A 57 27.11 -49.62 -27.29
N GLN A 58 25.92 -49.49 -26.70
CA GLN A 58 24.68 -50.01 -27.27
C GLN A 58 23.57 -48.96 -27.20
N SER A 59 23.25 -48.40 -28.37
CA SER A 59 21.94 -47.91 -28.81
C SER A 59 21.00 -47.32 -27.74
N LEU A 60 20.99 -46.00 -27.61
CA LEU A 60 19.92 -45.24 -26.96
C LEU A 60 18.58 -45.50 -27.67
N PRO A 61 17.54 -46.05 -27.02
CA PRO A 61 16.19 -45.96 -27.55
C PRO A 61 15.73 -44.49 -27.45
N SER A 62 15.19 -43.96 -28.55
CA SER A 62 14.67 -42.59 -28.61
C SER A 62 13.70 -42.33 -27.46
N LEU A 63 14.10 -41.48 -26.51
CA LEU A 63 13.20 -40.97 -25.48
C LEU A 63 12.14 -40.12 -26.17
N SER A 64 10.96 -40.69 -26.42
CA SER A 64 9.77 -39.90 -26.70
C SER A 64 9.55 -38.95 -25.51
N PRO A 65 9.18 -37.68 -25.73
CA PRO A 65 8.89 -36.77 -24.62
C PRO A 65 7.78 -37.37 -23.76
N ARG A 66 8.11 -37.83 -22.55
CA ARG A 66 7.09 -38.16 -21.55
C ARG A 66 6.50 -36.84 -21.07
N ILE A 67 5.44 -36.40 -21.75
CA ILE A 67 4.55 -35.38 -21.24
C ILE A 67 4.05 -35.91 -19.89
N PRO A 68 4.25 -35.20 -18.77
CA PRO A 68 3.65 -35.58 -17.51
C PRO A 68 2.14 -35.55 -17.72
N LEU A 69 1.50 -36.73 -17.70
CA LEU A 69 0.05 -36.79 -17.68
C LEU A 69 -0.38 -36.17 -16.35
N SER A 70 -0.83 -34.92 -16.40
CA SER A 70 -1.57 -34.28 -15.31
C SER A 70 -2.60 -35.29 -14.77
N PRO A 71 -2.68 -35.49 -13.45
CA PRO A 71 -3.70 -36.36 -12.87
C PRO A 71 -5.05 -35.92 -13.43
N LYS A 72 -5.70 -36.81 -14.21
CA LYS A 72 -7.03 -36.56 -14.75
C LYS A 72 -8.03 -36.66 -13.59
N ALA A 73 -8.03 -35.65 -12.72
CA ALA A 73 -9.21 -35.32 -11.96
C ALA A 73 -10.32 -35.13 -12.99
N LYS A 74 -11.44 -35.86 -12.84
CA LYS A 74 -12.63 -35.66 -13.65
C LYS A 74 -13.00 -34.18 -13.53
N ARG A 75 -12.68 -33.39 -14.57
CA ARG A 75 -13.11 -32.01 -14.66
C ARG A 75 -14.63 -32.04 -14.52
N LYS A 76 -15.16 -31.37 -13.50
CA LYS A 76 -16.61 -31.18 -13.35
C LYS A 76 -17.13 -30.67 -14.69
N ASN A 77 -18.26 -31.24 -15.15
CA ASN A 77 -18.96 -30.93 -16.39
C ASN A 77 -18.73 -29.47 -16.84
N TYR A 78 -17.99 -29.30 -17.95
CA TYR A 78 -17.89 -28.03 -18.64
C TYR A 78 -19.16 -27.86 -19.46
N ASP A 79 -20.02 -26.93 -19.08
CA ASP A 79 -21.16 -26.54 -19.89
C ASP A 79 -20.65 -25.61 -21.01
N PRO A 80 -20.67 -26.03 -22.30
CA PRO A 80 -20.22 -25.17 -23.40
C PRO A 80 -21.11 -23.94 -23.60
N TYR A 81 -22.26 -23.86 -22.93
CA TYR A 81 -23.18 -22.72 -22.92
C TYR A 81 -23.17 -21.96 -21.58
N GLN A 82 -22.08 -22.02 -20.81
CA GLN A 82 -21.95 -21.17 -19.64
C GLN A 82 -21.98 -19.69 -20.08
N ILE A 83 -23.16 -19.08 -19.96
CA ILE A 83 -23.37 -17.66 -20.20
C ILE A 83 -22.86 -16.94 -18.96
N PHE A 84 -21.77 -16.20 -19.13
CA PHE A 84 -21.33 -15.24 -18.13
C PHE A 84 -22.13 -13.96 -18.36
N GLU A 85 -23.03 -13.64 -17.45
CA GLU A 85 -23.62 -12.31 -17.42
C GLU A 85 -22.54 -11.32 -16.97
N VAL A 86 -22.15 -10.42 -17.87
CA VAL A 86 -21.24 -9.33 -17.55
C VAL A 86 -22.09 -8.19 -17.02
N LEU A 87 -22.07 -8.00 -15.69
CA LEU A 87 -22.76 -6.88 -15.06
C LEU A 87 -21.86 -5.63 -15.16
N HIS A 88 -22.28 -4.64 -15.92
CA HIS A 88 -21.58 -3.35 -16.01
C HIS A 88 -21.94 -2.52 -14.78
N THR A 89 -21.04 -2.45 -13.81
CA THR A 89 -21.12 -1.46 -12.72
C THR A 89 -20.47 -0.17 -13.18
N PRO A 90 -21.15 0.99 -13.12
CA PRO A 90 -20.51 2.25 -13.43
C PRO A 90 -19.35 2.50 -12.47
N CYS A 91 -18.26 3.04 -12.99
CA CYS A 91 -17.06 3.38 -12.26
C CYS A 91 -16.74 4.86 -12.44
N LEU A 92 -16.07 5.40 -11.44
CA LEU A 92 -15.53 6.74 -11.49
C LEU A 92 -14.03 6.65 -11.70
N ILE A 93 -13.51 7.61 -12.45
CA ILE A 93 -12.09 7.80 -12.68
C ILE A 93 -11.65 8.96 -11.80
N LEU A 94 -10.88 8.66 -10.76
CA LEU A 94 -10.21 9.66 -9.95
C LEU A 94 -8.80 9.87 -10.49
N THR A 95 -8.54 11.07 -10.99
CA THR A 95 -7.20 11.55 -11.34
C THR A 95 -6.67 12.40 -10.20
N VAL A 96 -5.49 12.05 -9.71
CA VAL A 96 -4.79 12.71 -8.60
C VAL A 96 -3.45 13.22 -9.12
N THR A 97 -3.27 14.53 -9.17
CA THR A 97 -2.02 15.17 -9.57
C THR A 97 -1.33 15.73 -8.33
N VAL A 98 -0.23 15.10 -7.93
CA VAL A 98 0.62 15.57 -6.84
C VAL A 98 1.56 16.63 -7.41
N ILE A 99 1.37 17.89 -7.01
CA ILE A 99 2.08 19.02 -7.60
C ILE A 99 3.42 19.21 -6.87
N ARG A 100 3.37 19.65 -5.62
CA ARG A 100 4.56 20.05 -4.86
C ARG A 100 4.36 19.99 -3.35
N GLY A 101 5.47 19.86 -2.64
CA GLY A 101 5.58 20.02 -1.20
C GLY A 101 6.20 21.36 -0.85
N ARG A 102 5.84 21.91 0.32
CA ARG A 102 6.38 23.15 0.86
C ARG A 102 6.71 22.95 2.34
N ASN A 103 7.91 23.37 2.72
CA ASN A 103 8.39 23.31 4.10
C ASN A 103 8.28 21.90 4.72
N ILE A 104 8.69 20.88 3.96
CA ILE A 104 8.70 19.49 4.41
C ILE A 104 9.78 19.32 5.48
N THR A 105 9.40 18.77 6.63
CA THR A 105 10.26 18.63 7.81
C THR A 105 10.04 17.30 8.53
N MET A 106 11.13 16.69 9.01
CA MET A 106 11.16 15.59 9.99
C MET A 106 11.35 16.10 11.43
N GLY A 107 11.21 17.41 11.66
CA GLY A 107 11.38 18.04 12.96
C GLY A 107 12.85 18.11 13.36
N PHE A 108 13.23 17.43 14.44
CA PHE A 108 14.60 17.48 14.97
C PHE A 108 15.63 16.79 14.06
N GLN A 109 15.19 15.85 13.21
CA GLN A 109 16.07 15.12 12.30
C GLN A 109 16.66 16.03 11.21
N ASP A 110 15.96 17.11 10.84
CA ASP A 110 16.41 18.09 9.85
C ASP A 110 17.74 18.77 10.19
N PHE A 111 18.19 18.70 11.45
CA PHE A 111 19.48 19.26 11.87
C PHE A 111 20.68 18.50 11.30
N TYR A 112 20.54 17.20 11.05
CA TYR A 112 21.63 16.33 10.61
C TYR A 112 21.33 15.58 9.31
N ASP A 113 20.11 15.68 8.78
CA ASP A 113 19.66 14.95 7.60
C ASP A 113 18.61 15.77 6.84
N THR A 114 18.79 16.01 5.55
CA THR A 114 17.78 16.76 4.77
C THR A 114 16.74 15.77 4.27
N PRO A 115 15.43 16.09 4.36
CA PRO A 115 14.38 15.17 3.91
C PRO A 115 14.49 14.77 2.43
N ASP A 116 14.26 13.48 2.15
CA ASP A 116 14.05 12.81 0.87
C ASP A 116 12.55 12.47 0.67
N PRO A 117 11.65 13.45 0.48
CA PRO A 117 10.23 13.20 0.54
C PRO A 117 9.65 12.51 -0.70
N PHE A 118 8.64 11.68 -0.45
CA PHE A 118 7.70 11.18 -1.46
C PHE A 118 6.30 11.00 -0.86
N LEU A 119 5.28 10.96 -1.72
CA LEU A 119 3.92 10.62 -1.30
C LEU A 119 3.57 9.19 -1.65
N LYS A 120 2.90 8.51 -0.72
CA LYS A 120 2.25 7.22 -0.95
C LYS A 120 0.74 7.39 -0.85
N LEU A 121 0.07 7.18 -1.97
CA LEU A 121 -1.37 7.28 -2.16
C LEU A 121 -2.00 5.90 -2.04
N VAL A 122 -3.00 5.75 -1.16
CA VAL A 122 -3.68 4.48 -0.90
C VAL A 122 -5.20 4.65 -1.03
N MET A 123 -5.80 3.85 -1.90
CA MET A 123 -7.23 3.82 -2.17
C MET A 123 -7.73 2.37 -2.10
N LYS A 124 -8.22 1.97 -0.93
CA LYS A 124 -8.58 0.57 -0.64
C LYS A 124 -9.70 0.00 -1.52
N SER A 125 -10.56 0.87 -2.04
CA SER A 125 -11.67 0.51 -2.93
C SER A 125 -11.28 0.33 -4.39
N SER A 126 -10.01 0.62 -4.77
CA SER A 126 -9.53 0.49 -6.14
C SER A 126 -8.67 -0.78 -6.33
N PRO A 127 -8.78 -1.49 -7.47
CA PRO A 127 -7.95 -2.66 -7.77
C PRO A 127 -6.44 -2.39 -7.71
N GLU A 128 -6.01 -1.23 -8.22
CA GLU A 128 -4.63 -0.73 -8.14
C GLU A 128 -4.51 0.39 -7.10
N GLY A 129 -5.00 0.09 -5.90
CA GLY A 129 -5.19 1.05 -4.83
C GLY A 129 -3.92 1.57 -4.15
N LYS A 130 -2.72 1.34 -4.66
CA LYS A 130 -1.47 1.85 -4.06
C LYS A 130 -0.59 2.43 -5.14
N LYS A 131 -0.29 3.72 -5.04
CA LYS A 131 0.59 4.46 -5.96
C LYS A 131 1.52 5.36 -5.15
N TRP A 132 2.67 5.73 -5.68
CA TRP A 132 3.61 6.61 -5.01
C TRP A 132 4.36 7.48 -6.01
N THR A 133 4.79 8.64 -5.54
CA THR A 133 5.61 9.55 -6.35
C THR A 133 7.06 9.09 -6.43
N THR A 134 7.83 9.71 -7.31
CA THR A 134 9.28 9.67 -7.23
C THR A 134 9.76 10.28 -5.91
N VAL A 135 10.88 9.76 -5.41
CA VAL A 135 11.61 10.32 -4.27
C VAL A 135 12.37 11.55 -4.75
N LYS A 136 12.33 12.63 -3.96
CA LYS A 136 13.09 13.86 -4.23
C LYS A 136 14.17 14.01 -3.16
N THR A 137 15.42 13.72 -3.53
CA THR A 137 16.54 13.69 -2.59
C THR A 137 16.94 15.08 -2.11
N ASP A 138 17.16 15.24 -0.80
CA ASP A 138 17.59 16.46 -0.12
C ASP A 138 16.72 17.70 -0.46
N GLN A 139 15.38 17.54 -0.51
CA GLN A 139 14.45 18.60 -0.90
C GLN A 139 13.33 18.84 0.10
N THR A 140 13.38 19.99 0.78
CA THR A 140 12.28 20.46 1.67
C THR A 140 11.13 21.13 0.92
N ASN A 141 11.31 21.46 -0.36
CA ASN A 141 10.29 22.03 -1.23
C ASN A 141 10.24 21.27 -2.56
N PRO A 142 9.88 19.97 -2.53
CA PRO A 142 9.92 19.11 -3.70
C PRO A 142 8.84 19.48 -4.72
N GLU A 143 9.16 19.35 -6.01
CA GLU A 143 8.17 19.39 -7.10
C GLU A 143 8.08 18.01 -7.75
N TRP A 144 6.93 17.36 -7.59
CA TRP A 144 6.66 16.05 -8.19
C TRP A 144 6.03 16.21 -9.56
N ASN A 145 4.93 16.97 -9.67
CA ASN A 145 4.13 17.10 -10.88
C ASN A 145 3.74 15.74 -11.50
N GLU A 146 3.39 14.79 -10.64
CA GLU A 146 3.07 13.42 -11.03
C GLU A 146 1.57 13.16 -10.95
N THR A 147 1.03 12.48 -11.95
CA THR A 147 -0.41 12.21 -12.06
C THR A 147 -0.70 10.72 -11.97
N PHE A 148 -1.68 10.36 -11.16
CA PHE A 148 -2.11 9.01 -10.89
C PHE A 148 -3.60 8.85 -11.13
N THR A 149 -3.99 7.73 -11.74
CA THR A 149 -5.39 7.39 -11.98
C THR A 149 -5.83 6.23 -11.09
N PHE A 150 -6.97 6.36 -10.44
CA PHE A 150 -7.64 5.30 -9.69
C PHE A 150 -9.05 5.07 -10.25
N TYR A 151 -9.42 3.80 -10.41
CA TYR A 151 -10.79 3.41 -10.74
C TYR A 151 -11.51 3.07 -9.44
N VAL A 152 -12.61 3.76 -9.16
CA VAL A 152 -13.36 3.59 -7.92
C VAL A 152 -14.83 3.26 -8.19
N ASN A 153 -15.41 2.48 -7.29
CA ASN A 153 -16.82 2.12 -7.36
C ASN A 153 -17.69 3.26 -6.82
N PHE A 154 -18.69 3.70 -7.60
CA PHE A 154 -19.60 4.78 -7.22
C PHE A 154 -20.49 4.46 -5.99
N GLN A 155 -20.69 3.19 -5.64
CA GLN A 155 -21.56 2.75 -4.55
C GLN A 155 -20.85 2.63 -3.20
N GLN A 156 -19.52 2.74 -3.20
CA GLN A 156 -18.70 2.56 -2.00
C GLN A 156 -18.19 3.90 -1.48
N ALA A 157 -17.97 3.99 -0.17
CA ALA A 157 -17.23 5.10 0.40
C ALA A 157 -15.78 5.04 -0.11
N ASN A 158 -15.36 6.07 -0.83
CA ASN A 158 -14.02 6.15 -1.40
C ASN A 158 -13.25 7.20 -0.61
N VAL A 159 -12.23 6.75 0.12
CA VAL A 159 -11.33 7.61 0.88
C VAL A 159 -9.92 7.38 0.36
N LEU A 160 -9.27 8.45 -0.07
CA LEU A 160 -7.86 8.47 -0.41
C LEU A 160 -7.05 8.72 0.87
N GLU A 161 -6.22 7.75 1.23
CA GLU A 161 -5.21 7.90 2.27
C GLU A 161 -3.92 8.42 1.63
N ILE A 162 -3.43 9.55 2.10
CA ILE A 162 -2.26 10.25 1.58
C ILE A 162 -1.21 10.24 2.68
N ASN A 163 -0.12 9.53 2.44
CA ASN A 163 0.99 9.41 3.37
C ASN A 163 2.18 10.21 2.84
N LEU A 164 2.65 11.18 3.61
CA LEU A 164 3.95 11.81 3.39
C LEU A 164 5.01 10.93 4.03
N MET A 165 5.97 10.50 3.20
CA MET A 165 7.00 9.56 3.56
C MET A 165 8.37 10.18 3.36
N GLU A 166 9.32 9.74 4.17
CA GLU A 166 10.73 10.03 4.11
C GLU A 166 11.46 8.78 3.63
N TYR A 167 12.19 8.89 2.51
CA TYR A 167 12.97 7.77 2.01
C TYR A 167 14.25 7.60 2.83
N ASN A 168 14.61 6.35 3.14
CA ASN A 168 15.88 6.06 3.77
C ASN A 168 16.57 4.92 3.01
N SER A 169 17.78 5.18 2.50
CA SER A 169 18.53 4.19 1.72
C SER A 169 19.08 3.02 2.55
N LEU A 170 19.32 3.23 3.85
CA LEU A 170 20.00 2.27 4.73
C LEU A 170 19.03 1.50 5.63
N TRP A 171 17.85 2.05 5.89
CA TRP A 171 16.87 1.51 6.82
C TRP A 171 15.48 1.44 6.16
N PHE A 172 14.44 1.54 6.97
CA PHE A 172 13.06 1.59 6.49
C PHE A 172 12.64 3.05 6.24
N ASN A 173 11.81 3.25 5.23
CA ASN A 173 11.19 4.54 4.99
C ASN A 173 10.36 4.96 6.21
N GLN A 174 10.45 6.22 6.58
CA GLN A 174 9.79 6.77 7.75
C GLN A 174 8.49 7.48 7.34
N LEU A 175 7.43 7.27 8.11
CA LEU A 175 6.18 8.01 7.93
C LEU A 175 6.32 9.39 8.57
N VAL A 176 6.11 10.43 7.78
CA VAL A 176 6.08 11.82 8.25
C VAL A 176 4.69 12.11 8.82
N GLY A 177 3.65 11.77 8.06
CA GLY A 177 2.27 11.91 8.50
C GLY A 177 1.28 11.40 7.47
N THR A 178 0.05 11.22 7.94
CA THR A 178 -1.07 10.71 7.13
C THR A 178 -2.23 11.70 7.17
N VAL A 179 -2.83 11.95 6.01
CA VAL A 179 -4.11 12.64 5.88
C VAL A 179 -5.07 11.81 5.05
N TYR A 180 -6.36 12.07 5.22
CA TYR A 180 -7.42 11.37 4.51
C TYR A 180 -8.27 12.37 3.74
N PHE A 181 -8.58 12.02 2.49
CA PHE A 181 -9.45 12.80 1.64
C PHE A 181 -10.63 11.94 1.18
N ASP A 182 -11.81 12.25 1.68
CA ASP A 182 -13.06 11.64 1.22
C ASP A 182 -13.45 12.26 -0.12
N LEU A 183 -13.70 11.41 -1.13
CA LEU A 183 -14.09 11.84 -2.47
C LEU A 183 -15.43 12.60 -2.47
N VAL A 184 -16.25 12.45 -1.42
CA VAL A 184 -17.48 13.25 -1.22
C VAL A 184 -17.16 14.75 -1.09
N ASN A 185 -15.93 15.11 -0.73
CA ASN A 185 -15.50 16.52 -0.63
C ASN A 185 -15.04 17.11 -1.98
N ILE A 186 -15.15 16.37 -3.08
CA ILE A 186 -14.95 16.92 -4.42
C ILE A 186 -16.20 17.72 -4.81
N ASN A 187 -16.02 19.00 -5.09
CA ASN A 187 -17.09 19.98 -5.25
C ASN A 187 -17.89 19.76 -6.54
N GLU A 188 -17.21 19.43 -7.64
CA GLU A 188 -17.83 19.32 -8.96
C GLU A 188 -17.15 18.25 -9.82
N MET A 189 -17.96 17.40 -10.47
CA MET A 189 -17.49 16.36 -11.39
C MET A 189 -16.93 16.99 -12.67
N GLY A 190 -15.83 16.46 -13.19
CA GLY A 190 -15.17 16.95 -14.41
C GLY A 190 -14.40 18.25 -14.24
N VAL A 191 -14.35 18.82 -13.03
CA VAL A 191 -13.61 20.05 -12.71
C VAL A 191 -12.43 19.71 -11.81
N ARG A 192 -11.27 20.31 -12.11
CA ARG A 192 -10.06 20.19 -11.29
C ARG A 192 -10.22 20.97 -9.99
N GLN A 193 -10.03 20.31 -8.86
CA GLN A 193 -10.04 20.90 -7.53
C GLN A 193 -8.66 20.80 -6.89
N LEU A 194 -8.06 21.95 -6.58
CA LEU A 194 -6.80 22.03 -5.87
C LEU A 194 -7.04 22.05 -4.36
N GLU A 195 -6.35 21.17 -3.64
CA GLU A 195 -6.34 21.12 -2.18
C GLU A 195 -4.91 21.22 -1.65
N THR A 196 -4.75 21.89 -0.50
CA THR A 196 -3.49 21.93 0.25
C THR A 196 -3.65 21.16 1.55
N PHE A 197 -2.89 20.08 1.70
CA PHE A 197 -2.86 19.26 2.90
C PHE A 197 -1.72 19.68 3.81
N VAL A 198 -1.96 19.70 5.13
CA VAL A 198 -0.96 20.03 6.14
C VAL A 198 -0.62 18.78 6.95
N PHE A 199 0.66 18.44 7.02
CA PHE A 199 1.22 17.34 7.79
C PHE A 199 2.01 17.91 8.97
N ASN A 200 1.82 17.32 10.16
CA ASN A 200 2.48 17.73 11.41
C ASN A 200 2.39 19.24 11.73
N GLY A 201 1.39 19.93 11.19
CA GLY A 201 1.17 21.38 11.39
C GLY A 201 2.13 22.30 10.63
N VAL A 202 3.06 21.76 9.82
CA VAL A 202 4.13 22.55 9.19
C VAL A 202 4.24 22.24 7.70
N SER A 203 4.49 20.96 7.38
CA SER A 203 4.69 20.48 6.01
C SER A 203 3.38 20.62 5.21
N GLN A 204 3.45 21.27 4.04
CA GLN A 204 2.28 21.47 3.17
C GLN A 204 2.46 20.73 1.86
N VAL A 205 1.39 20.18 1.31
CA VAL A 205 1.41 19.52 -0.01
C VAL A 205 0.21 19.93 -0.83
N ASP A 206 0.46 20.38 -2.06
CA ASP A 206 -0.55 20.77 -3.04
C ASP A 206 -0.89 19.58 -3.93
N ILE A 207 -2.17 19.19 -3.93
CA ILE A 207 -2.68 18.07 -4.74
C ILE A 207 -3.94 18.52 -5.46
N GLU A 208 -3.98 18.25 -6.75
CA GLU A 208 -5.16 18.49 -7.59
C GLU A 208 -5.92 17.18 -7.82
N PHE A 209 -7.23 17.25 -7.70
CA PHE A 209 -8.16 16.15 -7.92
C PHE A 209 -9.06 16.45 -9.12
N LEU A 210 -9.32 15.43 -9.93
CA LEU A 210 -10.33 15.44 -10.99
C LEU A 210 -11.10 14.12 -10.91
N LEU A 211 -12.41 14.20 -10.75
CA LEU A 211 -13.30 13.03 -10.69
C LEU A 211 -14.23 13.03 -11.89
N GLU A 212 -14.18 11.96 -12.67
CA GLU A 212 -14.92 11.80 -13.93
C GLU A 212 -15.71 10.48 -13.94
N PHE A 213 -16.73 10.40 -14.78
CA PHE A 213 -17.39 9.14 -15.09
C PHE A 213 -16.65 8.43 -16.23
N GLU A 214 -16.54 7.11 -16.13
CA GLU A 214 -16.09 6.26 -17.24
C GLU A 214 -17.21 5.98 -18.25
#